data_AF-A0AAN0M366-F1
#
_entry.id   AF-A0AAN0M366-F1
#
_cell.length_a   1.000
_cell.length_b   1.000
_cell.length_c   1.000
_cell.angle_alpha   90.00
_cell.angle_beta   90.00
_cell.angle_gamma   90.00
#
_symmetry.space_group_name_H-M   'P 1'
#
loop_
_entity.id
_entity.type
_entity.pdbx_description
1 polymer ?
#
loop_
_entity_poly.entity_id
_entity_poly.type
_entity_poly.pdbx_seq_one_letter_code
_entity_poly.pdbx_strand_id
1 'polypeptide(L)'
;MLATFNVSRITSKRVLNDLEQEGLIYRKRGLGSFVSPIEKITATRDLTDILFIMPFPDTYSFGNYTQGILQALQDTPYRLQVRAK
;
A
#
# COMPACT_ATOMS: atom_id res chain seq x y z
N MET A 1 26.07 -7.01 -11.67
CA MET A 1 24.79 -7.27 -10.97
C MET A 1 24.69 -8.72 -10.48
N LEU A 2 24.70 -9.74 -11.34
CA LEU A 2 24.59 -11.16 -10.90
C LEU A 2 25.68 -11.61 -9.91
N ALA A 3 26.93 -11.21 -10.14
CA ALA A 3 28.05 -11.50 -9.24
C ALA A 3 27.93 -10.80 -7.87
N THR A 4 27.20 -9.69 -7.80
CA THR A 4 26.99 -8.90 -6.58
C THR A 4 25.96 -9.56 -5.65
N PHE A 5 25.00 -10.28 -6.22
CA PHE A 5 23.89 -10.89 -5.48
C PHE A 5 23.96 -12.43 -5.40
N ASN A 6 24.99 -13.06 -5.98
CA ASN A 6 25.20 -14.52 -6.00
C ASN A 6 23.94 -15.34 -6.38
N VAL A 7 23.16 -14.84 -7.34
CA VAL A 7 21.92 -15.49 -7.82
C VAL A 7 22.05 -15.90 -9.28
N SER A 8 21.26 -16.90 -9.69
CA SER A 8 21.20 -17.35 -11.07
C SER A 8 20.57 -16.32 -12.01
N ARG A 9 20.88 -16.42 -13.31
CA ARG A 9 20.25 -15.58 -14.36
C ARG A 9 18.72 -15.72 -14.37
N ILE A 10 18.19 -16.91 -14.13
CA ILE A 10 16.75 -17.20 -14.10
C ILE A 10 16.10 -16.45 -12.93
N THR A 11 16.75 -16.49 -11.76
CA THR A 11 16.29 -15.82 -10.53
C THR A 11 16.23 -14.32 -10.73
N SER A 12 17.30 -13.70 -11.25
CA SER A 12 17.29 -12.25 -11.52
C SER A 12 16.23 -11.83 -12.54
N LYS A 13 15.97 -12.66 -13.56
CA LYS A 13 14.91 -12.37 -14.53
C LYS A 13 13.52 -12.43 -13.89
N ARG A 14 13.27 -13.40 -13.02
CA ARG A 14 12.02 -13.51 -12.26
C ARG A 14 11.83 -12.28 -11.36
N VAL A 15 12.83 -11.93 -10.56
CA VAL A 15 12.79 -10.76 -9.68
C VAL A 15 12.48 -9.48 -10.45
N LEU A 16 13.08 -9.27 -11.63
CA LEU A 16 12.77 -8.09 -12.46
C LEU A 16 11.33 -8.07 -12.97
N ASN A 17 10.71 -9.23 -13.21
CA ASN A 17 9.30 -9.28 -13.59
C ASN A 17 8.40 -9.02 -12.38
N ASP A 18 8.73 -9.59 -11.22
CA ASP A 18 7.97 -9.40 -9.97
C ASP A 18 7.99 -7.92 -9.56
N LEU A 19 9.16 -7.26 -9.62
CA LEU A 19 9.31 -5.82 -9.35
C LEU A 19 8.56 -4.93 -10.36
N GLU A 20 8.43 -5.36 -11.62
CA GLU A 20 7.65 -4.64 -12.64
C GLU A 20 6.15 -4.78 -12.36
N GLN A 21 5.71 -5.98 -11.94
CA GLN A 21 4.32 -6.24 -11.55
C GLN A 21 3.91 -5.47 -10.29
N GLU A 22 4.82 -5.31 -9.33
CA GLU A 22 4.62 -4.47 -8.14
C GLU A 22 4.70 -2.96 -8.44
N GLY A 23 5.03 -2.56 -9.68
CA GLY A 23 5.14 -1.17 -10.10
C GLY A 23 6.39 -0.44 -9.60
N LEU A 24 7.34 -1.16 -8.98
CA LEU A 24 8.58 -0.61 -8.43
C LEU A 24 9.61 -0.27 -9.52
N ILE A 25 9.54 -0.93 -10.66
CA ILE A 25 10.35 -0.65 -11.84
C ILE A 25 9.50 -0.62 -13.11
N TYR A 26 10.00 0.02 -14.16
CA TYR A 26 9.38 0.01 -15.48
C TYR A 26 10.43 -0.28 -16.57
N ARG A 27 9.98 -0.88 -17.67
CA ARG A 27 10.84 -1.15 -18.83
C ARG A 27 10.66 -0.12 -19.92
N LYS A 28 11.77 0.39 -20.44
CA LYS A 28 11.79 1.19 -21.67
C LYS A 28 12.44 0.36 -22.78
N ARG A 29 11.68 0.11 -23.85
CA ARG A 29 12.10 -0.76 -24.96
C ARG A 29 13.44 -0.30 -25.53
N GLY A 30 14.40 -1.21 -25.64
CA GLY A 30 15.76 -0.95 -26.14
C GLY A 30 16.71 -0.26 -25.16
N LEU A 31 16.24 0.13 -23.96
CA LEU A 31 17.02 0.90 -23.00
C LEU A 31 17.18 0.20 -21.65
N GLY A 32 16.30 -0.76 -21.31
CA GLY A 32 16.41 -1.59 -20.12
C GLY A 32 15.31 -1.34 -19.08
N SER A 33 15.58 -1.71 -17.83
CA SER A 33 14.69 -1.51 -16.68
C SER A 33 15.16 -0.32 -15.83
N PHE A 34 14.22 0.50 -15.40
CA PHE A 34 14.46 1.70 -14.60
C PHE A 34 13.61 1.69 -13.34
N VAL A 35 14.09 2.30 -12.25
CA VAL A 35 13.35 2.43 -11.00
C VAL A 35 12.21 3.43 -11.18
N SER A 36 11.01 3.06 -10.73
CA SER A 36 9.85 3.95 -10.75
C SER A 36 10.08 5.17 -9.84
N PRO A 37 9.54 6.35 -10.19
CA PRO A 37 9.60 7.54 -9.34
C PRO A 37 9.02 7.24 -7.95
N ILE A 38 9.67 7.72 -6.89
CA ILE A 38 9.25 7.53 -5.50
C ILE A 38 7.79 7.98 -5.28
N GLU A 39 7.37 9.05 -5.95
CA GLU A 39 5.97 9.55 -5.90
C GLU A 39 4.94 8.47 -6.31
N LYS A 40 5.26 7.62 -7.29
CA LYS A 40 4.38 6.51 -7.70
C LYS A 40 4.37 5.34 -6.72
N ILE A 41 5.48 5.16 -6.00
CA ILE A 41 5.64 4.11 -4.98
C ILE A 41 4.97 4.54 -3.66
N THR A 42 4.87 5.85 -3.41
CA THR A 42 4.24 6.43 -2.22
C THR A 42 2.77 6.74 -2.44
N ALA A 43 2.29 7.00 -3.66
CA ALA A 43 0.87 7.19 -3.94
C ALA A 43 -0.01 5.98 -3.54
N THR A 44 0.55 4.76 -3.52
CA THR A 44 -0.10 3.57 -2.95
C THR A 44 0.00 3.48 -1.42
N ARG A 45 0.89 4.25 -0.80
CA ARG A 45 1.09 4.41 0.65
C ARG A 45 0.45 5.65 1.26
N ASP A 46 -0.10 6.56 0.45
CA ASP A 46 -0.72 7.80 0.96
C ASP A 46 -2.02 7.55 1.73
N LEU A 47 -2.51 6.31 1.77
CA LEU A 47 -3.58 5.91 2.69
C LEU A 47 -3.05 5.82 4.12
N THR A 48 -3.30 6.85 4.91
CA THR A 48 -2.95 6.85 6.32
C THR A 48 -4.03 6.11 7.11
N ASP A 49 -3.69 4.93 7.62
CA ASP A 49 -4.59 4.09 8.42
C ASP A 49 -4.81 4.68 9.83
N ILE A 50 -6.07 4.91 10.19
CA ILE A 50 -6.50 5.34 11.54
C ILE A 50 -7.15 4.15 12.23
N LEU A 51 -6.57 3.69 13.35
CA LEU A 51 -7.15 2.65 14.19
C LEU A 51 -8.02 3.26 15.29
N PHE A 52 -9.31 2.96 15.24
CA PHE A 52 -10.29 3.34 16.25
C PHE A 52 -10.64 2.14 17.12
N ILE A 53 -10.23 2.20 18.40
CA ILE A 53 -10.46 1.14 19.38
C ILE A 53 -11.61 1.57 20.27
N MET A 54 -12.70 0.78 20.26
CA MET A 54 -13.85 1.00 21.14
C MET A 54 -13.85 0.00 22.31
N PRO A 55 -14.18 0.46 23.53
CA PRO A 55 -14.29 -0.39 24.70
C PRO A 55 -15.57 -1.24 24.75
N PHE A 56 -16.50 -1.02 23.81
CA PHE A 56 -17.77 -1.74 23.73
C PHE A 56 -18.06 -2.09 22.25
N PRO A 57 -18.64 -3.26 21.96
CA PRO A 57 -18.95 -3.69 20.59
C PRO A 57 -20.23 -3.06 20.02
N ASP A 58 -21.10 -2.48 20.88
CA ASP A 58 -22.45 -2.11 20.48
C ASP A 58 -22.56 -0.71 19.88
N THR A 59 -23.02 -0.67 18.62
CA THR A 59 -23.43 0.53 17.89
C THR A 59 -24.75 1.14 18.38
N TYR A 60 -25.49 0.44 19.25
CA TYR A 60 -26.86 0.79 19.61
C TYR A 60 -26.97 1.74 20.81
N SER A 61 -26.01 1.75 21.73
CA SER A 61 -26.13 2.51 22.98
C SER A 61 -25.73 3.99 22.86
N PHE A 62 -24.92 4.33 21.84
CA PHE A 62 -24.33 5.67 21.69
C PHE A 62 -24.35 6.22 20.26
N GLY A 63 -25.00 5.51 19.32
CA GLY A 63 -25.14 5.93 17.93
C GLY A 63 -24.05 5.41 17.00
N ASN A 64 -24.24 5.63 15.69
CA ASN A 64 -23.36 5.12 14.65
C ASN A 64 -22.12 6.02 14.44
N TYR A 65 -21.22 6.04 15.42
CA TYR A 65 -19.96 6.80 15.33
C TYR A 65 -19.12 6.40 14.12
N THR A 66 -19.13 5.12 13.77
CA THR A 66 -18.44 4.61 12.58
C THR A 66 -18.90 5.35 11.33
N GLN A 67 -20.22 5.49 11.14
CA GLN A 67 -20.77 6.22 10.00
C GLN A 67 -20.42 7.72 10.04
N GLY A 68 -20.49 8.36 11.21
CA GLY A 68 -20.13 9.79 11.34
C GLY A 68 -18.66 10.05 11.03
N ILE A 69 -17.76 9.19 11.51
CA ILE A 69 -16.32 9.30 11.23
C ILE A 69 -16.06 9.01 9.75
N LEU A 70 -16.66 7.97 9.17
CA LEU A 70 -16.52 7.68 7.75
C LEU A 70 -16.99 8.84 6.86
N GLN A 71 -18.07 9.51 7.22
CA GLN A 71 -18.56 10.69 6.51
C GLN A 71 -17.56 11.86 6.59
N ALA A 72 -16.98 12.10 7.77
CA ALA A 72 -15.97 13.15 7.93
C ALA A 72 -14.66 12.86 7.18
N LEU A 73 -14.33 11.58 6.96
CA LEU A 73 -13.11 11.14 6.28
C LEU A 73 -13.29 10.95 4.77
N GLN A 74 -14.50 11.12 4.23
CA GLN A 74 -14.83 10.76 2.85
C GLN A 74 -13.95 11.44 1.78
N ASP A 75 -13.55 12.70 2.01
CA ASP A 75 -12.71 13.48 1.09
C ASP A 75 -11.24 13.56 1.53
N THR A 76 -10.83 12.67 2.44
CA THR A 76 -9.48 12.64 3.00
C THR A 76 -8.74 11.37 2.58
N PRO A 77 -7.40 11.38 2.59
CA PRO A 77 -6.61 10.18 2.32
C PRO A 77 -6.56 9.21 3.52
N TYR A 78 -7.45 9.37 4.52
CA TYR A 78 -7.45 8.55 5.72
C TYR A 78 -8.39 7.36 5.59
N ARG A 79 -7.95 6.19 6.06
CA ARG A 79 -8.77 4.97 6.12
C ARG A 79 -9.04 4.59 7.57
N LEU A 80 -10.31 4.46 7.94
CA LEU A 80 -10.73 4.06 9.28
C LEU A 80 -10.72 2.53 9.43
N GLN A 81 -10.07 2.03 10.48
CA GLN A 81 -10.17 0.65 10.95
C GLN A 81 -10.79 0.63 12.33
N VAL A 82 -11.88 -0.12 12.51
CA VAL A 82 -12.55 -0.23 13.82
C VAL A 82 -12.26 -1.58 14.45
N ARG A 83 -11.89 -1.56 15.74
CA ARG A 83 -11.73 -2.74 16.59
C ARG A 83 -12.48 -2.51 17.89
N ALA A 84 -13.31 -3.48 18.29
CA ALA A 84 -13.85 -3.54 19.64
C ALA A 84 -12.95 -4.46 20.48
N LYS A 85 -12.77 -4.11 21.76
CA LYS A 85 -12.09 -4.97 22.74
C LYS A 85 -13.04 -6.04 23.28
#